data_AF-A0AAW2STV6-F1
#
_entry.id   AF-A0AAW2STV6-F1
#
_cell.length_a   1.000
_cell.length_b   1.000
_cell.length_c   1.000
_cell.angle_alpha   90.00
_cell.angle_beta   90.00
_cell.angle_gamma   90.00
#
_symmetry.space_group_name_H-M   'P 1'
#
loop_
_entity.id
_entity.type
_entity.pdbx_description
1 polymer ?
#
loop_
_entity_poly.entity_id
_entity_poly.type
_entity_poly.pdbx_seq_one_letter_code
_entity_poly.pdbx_strand_id
1 'polypeptide(L)'
;MLATFLASTPLLEESWRLCSHANAVAQRSFAVSVVGQVAYVAFSAVQVVESGRNLVELQRCGREIWGSFPCHVEGENAVMVDGGLLQLFLSFYRSQVFQQKSFR
;
A
#
# COMPACT_ATOMS: atom_id res chain seq x y z
N MET A 1 19.95 -15.26 -9.27
CA MET A 1 20.80 -14.35 -8.45
C MET A 1 19.99 -13.32 -7.67
N LEU A 2 19.02 -12.60 -8.26
CA LEU A 2 18.22 -11.61 -7.52
C LEU A 2 17.39 -12.20 -6.35
N ALA A 3 16.64 -13.28 -6.60
CA ALA A 3 15.82 -13.92 -5.55
C ALA A 3 16.68 -14.39 -4.36
N THR A 4 17.81 -15.04 -4.64
CA THR A 4 18.78 -15.45 -3.62
C THR A 4 19.36 -14.26 -2.86
N PHE A 5 19.68 -13.17 -3.55
CA PHE A 5 20.14 -11.94 -2.92
C PHE A 5 19.08 -11.35 -1.99
N LEU A 6 17.83 -11.20 -2.45
CA LEU A 6 16.72 -10.72 -1.59
C LEU A 6 16.50 -11.62 -0.37
N ALA A 7 16.55 -12.94 -0.56
CA ALA A 7 16.43 -13.91 0.53
C ALA A 7 17.62 -13.87 1.52
N SER A 8 18.79 -13.39 1.09
CA SER A 8 19.94 -13.18 1.97
C SER A 8 19.87 -11.88 2.78
N THR A 9 18.89 -11.01 2.50
CA THR A 9 18.64 -9.79 3.26
C THR A 9 17.52 -9.99 4.29
N PRO A 10 17.47 -9.19 5.37
CA PRO A 10 16.35 -9.21 6.30
C PRO A 10 15.02 -8.71 5.72
N LEU A 11 15.00 -8.23 4.46
CA LEU A 11 13.84 -7.55 3.87
C LEU A 11 12.58 -8.43 3.94
N LEU A 12 12.66 -9.68 3.54
CA LEU A 12 11.51 -10.59 3.50
C LEU A 12 11.04 -10.96 4.91
N GLU A 13 11.99 -11.27 5.80
CA GLU A 13 11.70 -11.66 7.18
C GLU A 13 11.04 -10.51 7.97
N GLU A 14 11.63 -9.31 7.92
CA GLU A 14 11.09 -8.13 8.62
C GLU A 14 9.74 -7.70 8.04
N SER A 15 9.58 -7.74 6.70
CA SER A 15 8.30 -7.42 6.07
C SER A 15 7.22 -8.41 6.50
N TRP A 16 7.51 -9.71 6.47
CA TRP A 16 6.55 -10.74 6.86
C TRP A 16 6.18 -10.68 8.33
N ARG A 17 7.16 -10.43 9.20
CA ARG A 17 6.95 -10.25 10.64
C ARG A 17 6.02 -9.06 10.92
N LEU A 18 6.24 -7.92 10.26
CA LEU A 18 5.40 -6.73 10.45
C LEU A 18 4.00 -6.91 9.87
N CYS A 19 3.86 -7.58 8.72
CA CYS A 19 2.55 -7.96 8.16
C CYS A 19 1.77 -8.87 9.11
N SER A 20 2.42 -9.89 9.67
CA SER A 20 1.81 -10.80 10.65
C SER A 20 1.34 -10.04 11.89
N HIS A 21 2.15 -9.10 12.37
CA HIS A 21 1.77 -8.22 13.47
C HIS A 21 0.56 -7.35 13.12
N ALA A 22 0.57 -6.64 11.99
CA ALA A 22 -0.54 -5.78 11.56
C ALA A 22 -1.87 -6.56 11.43
N ASN A 23 -1.81 -7.80 10.95
CA ASN A 23 -2.96 -8.69 10.85
C ASN A 23 -3.52 -9.11 12.22
N ALA A 24 -2.65 -9.26 13.23
CA ALA A 24 -3.06 -9.69 14.57
C ALA A 24 -3.65 -8.56 15.42
N VAL A 25 -3.25 -7.30 15.19
CA VAL A 25 -3.65 -6.17 16.05
C VAL A 25 -5.10 -5.75 15.82
N ALA A 26 -5.46 -5.38 14.59
CA ALA A 26 -6.79 -4.85 14.30
C ALA A 26 -7.12 -4.88 12.81
N GLN A 27 -8.42 -4.98 12.52
CA GLN A 27 -8.93 -4.83 11.16
C GLN A 27 -8.71 -3.42 10.64
N ARG A 28 -8.45 -3.27 9.33
CA ARG A 28 -8.23 -1.97 8.68
C ARG A 28 -7.22 -1.08 9.42
N SER A 29 -6.15 -1.69 9.93
CA SER A 29 -5.07 -1.00 10.62
C SER A 29 -3.77 -1.04 9.81
N PHE A 30 -2.78 -0.27 10.24
CA PHE A 30 -1.41 -0.33 9.72
C PHE A 30 -0.42 -0.32 10.88
N ALA A 31 0.75 -0.93 10.65
CA ALA A 31 1.88 -0.92 11.57
C ALA A 31 3.10 -0.29 10.89
N VAL A 32 3.89 0.44 11.66
CA VAL A 32 5.14 1.04 11.19
C VAL A 32 6.27 0.56 12.10
N SER A 33 7.37 0.12 11.51
CA SER A 33 8.58 -0.29 12.22
C SER A 33 9.80 0.28 11.50
N VAL A 34 10.70 0.89 12.25
CA VAL A 34 11.97 1.40 11.71
C VAL A 34 13.09 0.47 12.14
N VAL A 35 13.81 -0.10 11.18
CA VAL A 35 14.98 -0.96 11.43
C VAL A 35 16.17 -0.32 10.75
N GLY A 36 17.09 0.23 11.55
CA GLY A 36 18.20 1.03 11.05
C GLY A 36 17.70 2.25 10.28
N GLN A 37 18.01 2.32 8.98
CA GLN A 37 17.62 3.41 8.08
C GLN A 37 16.39 3.08 7.22
N VAL A 38 15.76 1.93 7.43
CA VAL A 38 14.61 1.47 6.63
C VAL A 38 13.34 1.53 7.45
N ALA A 39 12.33 2.23 6.93
CA ALA A 39 10.98 2.23 7.48
C ALA A 39 10.12 1.18 6.76
N TYR A 40 9.59 0.24 7.52
CA TYR A 40 8.63 -0.76 7.07
C TYR A 40 7.23 -0.30 7.45
N VAL A 41 6.32 -0.30 6.48
CA VAL A 41 4.91 0.04 6.67
C VAL A 41 4.09 -1.16 6.21
N ALA A 42 3.37 -1.80 7.14
CA ALA A 42 2.51 -2.93 6.83
C ALA A 42 1.05 -2.56 7.00
N PHE A 43 0.23 -2.88 6.01
CA PHE A 43 -1.23 -2.73 6.07
C PHE A 43 -1.86 -4.07 6.41
N SER A 44 -2.82 -4.06 7.33
CA SER A 44 -3.57 -5.26 7.68
C SER A 44 -4.39 -5.74 6.48
N ALA A 45 -4.22 -7.01 6.13
CA ALA A 45 -5.03 -7.72 5.14
C ALA A 45 -6.36 -8.20 5.73
N VAL A 46 -6.53 -8.14 7.06
CA VAL A 46 -7.82 -8.43 7.71
C VAL A 46 -8.72 -7.22 7.49
N GLN A 47 -9.35 -7.20 6.33
CA GLN A 47 -10.22 -6.12 5.90
C GLN A 47 -11.63 -6.67 5.75
N VAL A 48 -12.61 -5.98 6.35
CA VAL A 48 -14.02 -6.11 5.94
C VAL A 48 -14.16 -5.29 4.67
N VAL A 49 -13.62 -5.78 3.56
CA VAL A 49 -13.70 -5.12 2.27
C VAL A 49 -14.70 -5.94 1.49
N GLU A 50 -15.90 -5.38 1.25
CA GLU A 50 -16.93 -5.96 0.37
C GLU A 50 -16.49 -5.97 -1.11
N SER A 51 -15.19 -5.94 -1.38
CA SER A 51 -14.63 -5.45 -2.62
C SER A 51 -13.82 -6.52 -3.32
N GLY A 52 -14.12 -6.68 -4.59
CA GLY A 52 -13.37 -7.54 -5.51
C GLY A 52 -14.01 -7.65 -6.88
N ARG A 53 -14.78 -6.65 -7.33
CA ARG A 53 -15.50 -6.73 -8.63
C ARG A 53 -15.56 -5.44 -9.45
N ASN A 54 -15.31 -4.28 -8.85
CA ASN A 54 -15.42 -3.00 -9.56
C ASN A 54 -14.03 -2.41 -9.79
N LEU A 55 -13.58 -2.49 -11.03
CA LEU A 55 -12.38 -1.79 -11.48
C LEU A 55 -12.71 -0.32 -11.76
N VAL A 56 -11.88 0.57 -11.27
CA VAL A 56 -12.02 2.03 -11.46
C VAL A 56 -10.75 2.61 -12.06
N GLU A 57 -10.90 3.66 -12.86
CA GLU A 57 -9.78 4.41 -13.42
C GLU A 57 -9.04 5.15 -12.29
N LEU A 58 -7.74 4.85 -12.12
CA LEU A 58 -6.90 5.42 -11.06
C LEU A 58 -6.88 6.96 -11.09
N GLN A 59 -6.84 7.54 -12.28
CA GLN A 59 -6.77 9.00 -12.50
C GLN A 59 -8.05 9.74 -12.12
N ARG A 60 -9.23 9.10 -12.22
CA ARG A 60 -10.50 9.73 -11.81
C ARG A 60 -10.60 9.90 -10.29
N CYS A 61 -9.80 9.17 -9.54
CA CYS A 61 -9.85 9.13 -8.08
C CYS A 61 -8.75 9.94 -7.37
N GLY A 62 -7.83 10.59 -8.09
CA GLY A 62 -6.81 11.43 -7.46
C GLY A 62 -5.69 11.93 -8.37
N ARG A 63 -6.00 12.86 -9.29
CA ARG A 63 -4.99 13.52 -10.15
C ARG A 63 -3.84 14.16 -9.34
N GLU A 64 -4.11 14.61 -8.11
CA GLU A 64 -3.11 15.20 -7.21
C GLU A 64 -2.11 14.18 -6.64
N ILE A 65 -2.53 12.92 -6.48
CA ILE A 65 -1.71 11.84 -5.91
C ILE A 65 -0.99 11.06 -7.03
N TRP A 66 -1.67 10.90 -8.17
CA TRP A 66 -1.23 10.04 -9.27
C TRP A 66 -0.83 10.82 -10.53
N GLY A 67 -0.65 12.14 -10.44
CA GLY A 67 -0.39 13.01 -11.61
C GLY A 67 0.92 12.70 -12.34
N SER A 68 1.90 12.08 -11.66
CA SER A 68 3.16 11.60 -12.25
C SER A 68 3.08 10.15 -12.77
N PHE A 69 1.97 9.45 -12.52
CA PHE A 69 1.80 8.10 -13.03
C PHE A 69 1.50 8.16 -14.53
N PRO A 70 2.26 7.45 -15.39
CA PRO A 70 2.04 7.44 -16.83
C PRO A 70 0.76 6.67 -17.14
N CYS A 71 -0.40 7.31 -16.95
CA CYS A 71 -1.72 6.73 -17.23
C CYS A 71 -2.29 7.20 -18.57
N HIS A 72 -1.59 8.08 -19.29
CA HIS A 72 -2.08 8.66 -20.53
C HIS A 72 -0.92 8.94 -21.48
N VAL A 73 -0.35 7.87 -22.02
CA VAL A 73 0.27 7.97 -23.35
C VAL A 73 -0.89 7.98 -24.35
N GLU A 74 -0.87 8.92 -25.29
CA GLU A 74 -1.91 9.06 -26.31
C GLU A 74 -2.04 7.72 -27.07
N GLY A 75 -3.17 7.01 -26.88
CA GLY A 75 -3.42 5.68 -27.45
C GLY A 75 -3.39 4.49 -26.48
N GLU A 76 -3.05 4.68 -25.20
CA GLU A 76 -3.08 3.62 -24.18
C GLU A 76 -4.36 3.63 -23.33
N ASN A 77 -4.80 2.44 -22.90
CA ASN A 77 -5.95 2.27 -22.02
C ASN A 77 -5.66 2.85 -20.62
N ALA A 78 -6.66 3.49 -20.02
CA ALA A 78 -6.56 4.02 -18.66
C ALA A 78 -6.20 2.92 -17.65
N VAL A 79 -5.34 3.26 -16.68
CA VAL A 79 -4.95 2.32 -15.61
C VAL A 79 -6.15 2.06 -14.70
N MET A 80 -6.56 0.79 -14.64
CA MET A 80 -7.68 0.32 -13.84
C MET A 80 -7.17 -0.37 -12.57
N VAL A 81 -7.76 -0.06 -11.42
CA VAL A 81 -7.44 -0.67 -10.13
C VAL A 81 -8.71 -1.14 -9.41
N ASP A 82 -8.59 -2.06 -8.46
CA ASP A 82 -9.72 -2.42 -7.60
C ASP A 82 -10.19 -1.21 -6.79
N GLY A 83 -11.46 -0.85 -6.95
CA GLY A 83 -12.02 0.35 -6.32
C GLY A 83 -12.07 0.28 -4.79
N GLY A 84 -12.24 -0.90 -4.21
CA GLY A 84 -12.27 -1.06 -2.76
C GLY A 84 -10.89 -0.95 -2.13
N LEU A 85 -9.89 -1.59 -2.74
CA LEU A 85 -8.50 -1.45 -2.32
C LEU A 85 -8.03 0.00 -2.47
N LEU A 86 -8.41 0.69 -3.55
CA LEU A 86 -8.09 2.10 -3.73
C LEU A 86 -8.73 2.97 -2.64
N GLN A 87 -10.02 2.78 -2.35
CA GLN A 87 -10.71 3.52 -1.29
C GLN A 87 -10.07 3.28 0.08
N LEU A 88 -9.68 2.03 0.37
CA LEU A 88 -9.02 1.71 1.62
C LEU A 88 -7.64 2.39 1.71
N PHE A 89 -6.83 2.33 0.65
CA PHE A 89 -5.55 3.03 0.60
C PHE A 89 -5.73 4.53 0.83
N LEU A 90 -6.69 5.16 0.15
CA LEU A 90 -6.98 6.59 0.30
C LEU A 90 -7.43 6.93 1.74
N SER A 91 -8.14 6.03 2.42
CA SER A 91 -8.53 6.22 3.82
C SER A 91 -7.33 6.28 4.77
N PHE A 92 -6.31 5.45 4.55
CA PHE A 92 -5.06 5.53 5.28
C PHE A 92 -4.26 6.76 4.89
N TYR A 93 -4.08 7.01 3.59
CA TYR A 93 -3.29 8.14 3.10
C TYR A 93 -3.82 9.48 3.64
N ARG A 94 -5.13 9.68 3.70
CA ARG A 94 -5.72 10.92 4.25
C ARG A 94 -5.68 10.99 5.78
N SER A 95 -5.35 9.91 6.47
CA SER A 95 -5.25 9.90 7.94
C SER A 95 -4.02 10.67 8.41
N GLN A 96 -4.22 11.65 9.30
CA GLN A 96 -3.13 12.39 9.92
C GLN A 96 -2.17 11.46 10.68
N VAL A 97 -2.70 10.41 11.31
CA VAL A 97 -1.89 9.42 12.05
C VAL A 97 -0.95 8.67 11.11
N PHE A 98 -1.41 8.34 9.90
CA PHE A 98 -0.58 7.71 8.88
C PHE A 98 0.48 8.67 8.36
N GLN A 99 0.09 9.91 8.03
CA GLN A 99 1.01 10.94 7.53
C GLN A 99 2.14 11.21 8.53
N GLN A 100 1.83 11.33 9.82
CA GLN A 100 2.82 11.58 10.87
C GLN A 100 3.78 10.40 11.12
N LYS A 101 3.32 9.16 10.92
CA LYS A 101 4.11 7.96 11.17
C LYS A 101 4.96 7.52 9.97
N SER A 102 4.54 7.85 8.75
CA SER A 102 5.18 7.35 7.52
C SER A 102 6.15 8.34 6.86
N PHE A 103 6.02 9.64 7.11
CA PHE A 103 6.82 10.69 6.42
C PHE A 103 7.62 11.57 7.39
N ARG A 104 8.15 11.00 8.48
CA ARG A 104 9.04 11.68 9.43
C ARG A 104 10.50 11.54 9.07
#